data_AF-A0A534N044-F1
#
_entry.id   AF-A0A534N044-F1
#
_cell.length_a   1.000
_cell.length_b   1.000
_cell.length_c   1.000
_cell.angle_alpha   90.00
_cell.angle_beta   90.00
_cell.angle_gamma   90.00
#
_symmetry.space_group_name_H-M   'P 1'
#
loop_
_entity.id
_entity.type
_entity.pdbx_description
1 polymer ?
#
loop_
_entity_poly.entity_id
_entity_poly.type
_entity_poly.pdbx_seq_one_letter_code
_entity_poly.pdbx_strand_id
1 'polypeptide(L)'
;KIPYAYLSSFIILFCLIGAYSLNNSTADIYVVVIFSLVGLLMKKFEFEGAPLVLAFVLGPLLETALRRSLILSDGSFMIFLQRPISAAFILFALFVLVAPLFSKIRLGRGLSEED
;
A
#
# COMPACT_ATOMS: atom_id res chain seq x y z
N LYS A 1 -12.68 -27.59 -22.66
CA LYS A 1 -12.55 -26.44 -21.72
C LYS A 1 -11.98 -27.02 -20.42
N ILE A 2 -10.70 -26.81 -20.13
CA ILE A 2 -10.06 -27.41 -18.95
C ILE A 2 -10.65 -26.72 -17.70
N PRO A 3 -11.01 -27.45 -16.63
CA PRO A 3 -11.57 -26.83 -15.44
C PRO A 3 -10.51 -25.97 -14.77
N TYR A 4 -10.77 -24.66 -14.66
CA TYR A 4 -9.85 -23.68 -14.07
C TYR A 4 -9.44 -23.99 -12.63
N ALA A 5 -10.26 -24.75 -11.90
CA ALA A 5 -10.01 -25.17 -10.52
C ALA A 5 -8.72 -26.00 -10.37
N TYR A 6 -8.40 -26.85 -11.36
CA TYR A 6 -7.17 -27.64 -11.30
C TYR A 6 -5.94 -26.77 -11.51
N LEU A 7 -6.01 -25.80 -12.43
CA LEU A 7 -4.90 -24.91 -12.74
C LEU A 7 -4.50 -24.07 -11.52
N SER A 8 -5.48 -23.52 -10.79
CA SER A 8 -5.23 -22.75 -9.57
C SER A 8 -4.56 -23.58 -8.46
N SER A 9 -4.97 -24.84 -8.27
CA SER A 9 -4.36 -25.71 -7.25
C SER A 9 -2.90 -26.04 -7.59
N PHE A 10 -2.60 -26.31 -8.87
CA PHE A 10 -1.22 -26.53 -9.31
C PHE A 10 -0.35 -25.27 -9.17
N ILE A 11 -0.87 -24.09 -9.50
CA ILE A 11 -0.13 -22.82 -9.35
C ILE A 11 0.28 -22.59 -7.89
N ILE A 12 -0.64 -22.81 -6.95
CA ILE A 12 -0.35 -22.64 -5.51
C ILE A 12 0.70 -23.65 -5.04
N LEU A 13 0.60 -24.91 -5.47
CA LEU A 13 1.59 -25.95 -5.19
C LEU A 13 2.99 -25.57 -5.70
N PHE A 14 3.08 -25.14 -6.96
CA PHE A 14 4.36 -24.71 -7.55
C PHE A 14 4.94 -23.48 -6.85
N CYS A 15 4.09 -22.53 -6.42
CA CYS A 15 4.53 -21.35 -5.68
C CYS A 15 5.13 -21.71 -4.32
N LEU A 16 4.52 -22.66 -3.59
CA LEU A 16 5.03 -23.16 -2.31
C LEU A 16 6.35 -23.92 -2.47
N ILE A 17 6.44 -24.81 -3.48
CA ILE A 17 7.70 -25.51 -3.80
C ILE A 17 8.80 -24.51 -4.17
N GLY A 18 8.49 -23.52 -5.02
CA GLY A 18 9.45 -22.52 -5.47
C GLY A 18 10.01 -21.69 -4.32
N ALA A 19 9.14 -21.26 -3.40
CA ALA A 19 9.55 -20.51 -2.22
C ALA A 19 10.44 -21.33 -1.27
N TYR A 20 10.11 -22.60 -1.07
CA TYR A 20 10.93 -23.51 -0.26
C TYR A 20 12.29 -23.79 -0.90
N SER A 21 12.36 -23.88 -2.24
CA SER A 21 13.59 -24.21 -2.97
C SER A 21 14.70 -23.15 -2.85
N LEU A 22 14.34 -21.87 -2.66
CA LEU A 22 15.31 -20.77 -2.65
C LEU A 22 16.23 -20.78 -1.42
N ASN A 23 15.67 -20.99 -0.24
CA ASN A 23 16.41 -20.92 1.03
C ASN A 23 16.31 -22.21 1.88
N ASN A 24 15.61 -23.24 1.40
CA ASN A 24 15.29 -24.47 2.17
C ASN A 24 14.70 -24.18 3.56
N SER A 25 14.09 -23.00 3.72
CA SER A 25 13.65 -22.47 5.00
C SER A 25 12.13 -22.51 5.06
N THR A 26 11.62 -23.03 6.18
CA THR A 26 10.18 -23.09 6.44
C THR A 26 9.60 -21.69 6.64
N ALA A 27 10.42 -20.69 6.98
CA ALA A 27 9.99 -19.30 7.16
C ALA A 27 9.45 -18.69 5.87
N ASP A 28 10.08 -18.96 4.72
CA ASP A 28 9.65 -18.46 3.41
C ASP A 28 8.26 -19.01 3.02
N ILE A 29 7.97 -20.25 3.42
CA ILE A 29 6.64 -20.86 3.25
C ILE A 29 5.59 -20.07 4.02
N TYR A 30 5.86 -19.73 5.29
CA TYR A 30 4.93 -18.93 6.09
C TYR A 30 4.68 -17.55 5.47
N VAL A 31 5.72 -16.89 4.96
CA VAL A 31 5.59 -15.59 4.28
C VAL A 31 4.71 -15.70 3.05
N VAL A 32 4.93 -16.71 2.20
CA VAL A 32 4.12 -16.93 0.98
C VAL A 32 2.67 -17.22 1.32
N VAL A 33 2.41 -18.03 2.35
CA VAL A 33 1.03 -18.33 2.79
C VAL A 33 0.34 -17.05 3.29
N ILE A 34 1.01 -16.25 4.12
CA ILE A 34 0.47 -14.98 4.63
C ILE A 34 0.18 -14.02 3.47
N PHE A 35 1.14 -13.81 2.57
CA PHE A 35 0.96 -12.91 1.42
C PHE A 35 -0.11 -13.42 0.44
N SER A 36 -0.23 -14.73 0.24
CA SER A 36 -1.31 -15.33 -0.56
C SER A 36 -2.68 -15.05 0.06
N LEU A 37 -2.78 -15.14 1.39
CA LEU A 37 -4.01 -14.82 2.12
C LEU A 37 -4.35 -13.32 2.00
N VAL A 38 -3.35 -12.45 2.16
CA VAL A 38 -3.50 -10.99 1.98
C VAL A 38 -3.98 -10.67 0.58
N GLY A 39 -3.41 -11.28 -0.46
CA GLY A 39 -3.86 -11.11 -1.84
C GLY A 39 -5.31 -11.55 -2.07
N LEU A 40 -5.76 -12.63 -1.41
CA LEU A 40 -7.17 -13.04 -1.43
C LEU A 40 -8.08 -12.05 -0.72
N LEU A 41 -7.66 -11.49 0.42
CA LEU A 41 -8.39 -10.42 1.09
C LEU A 41 -8.50 -9.20 0.17
N MET A 42 -7.42 -8.81 -0.48
CA MET A 42 -7.41 -7.62 -1.34
C MET A 42 -8.38 -7.76 -2.53
N LYS A 43 -8.48 -8.97 -3.09
CA LYS A 43 -9.48 -9.29 -4.09
C LYS A 43 -10.92 -9.19 -3.54
N LYS A 44 -11.14 -9.56 -2.27
CA LYS A 44 -12.45 -9.46 -1.61
C LYS A 44 -12.87 -8.02 -1.34
N PHE A 45 -11.93 -7.12 -1.09
CA PHE A 45 -12.17 -5.70 -0.88
C PHE A 45 -12.17 -4.87 -2.18
N GLU A 46 -12.13 -5.53 -3.35
CA GLU A 46 -12.11 -4.87 -4.66
C GLU A 46 -11.04 -3.79 -4.78
N PHE A 47 -9.87 -4.00 -4.15
CA PHE A 47 -8.77 -3.08 -4.30
C PHE A 47 -8.31 -3.05 -5.74
N GLU A 48 -8.22 -1.84 -6.29
CA GLU A 48 -7.78 -1.64 -7.65
C GLU A 48 -6.27 -1.93 -7.74
N GLY A 49 -5.88 -2.78 -8.70
CA GLY A 49 -4.49 -3.23 -8.83
C GLY A 49 -3.53 -2.09 -9.20
N ALA A 50 -4.01 -1.06 -9.91
CA ALA A 50 -3.19 0.07 -10.34
C ALA A 50 -2.62 0.89 -9.17
N PRO A 51 -3.43 1.36 -8.19
CA PRO A 51 -2.93 1.99 -6.97
C PRO A 51 -1.93 1.14 -6.18
N LEU A 52 -2.12 -0.18 -6.13
CA LEU A 52 -1.22 -1.06 -5.38
C LEU A 52 0.17 -1.09 -6.02
N VAL A 53 0.25 -1.23 -7.34
CA VAL A 53 1.51 -1.22 -8.08
C VAL A 53 2.19 0.15 -7.95
N LEU A 54 1.42 1.24 -8.04
CA LEU A 54 1.93 2.59 -7.83
C LEU A 54 2.53 2.74 -6.43
N ALA A 55 1.82 2.32 -5.38
CA ALA A 55 2.31 2.37 -4.00
C ALA A 55 3.57 1.51 -3.81
N PHE A 56 3.65 0.34 -4.44
CA PHE A 56 4.83 -0.52 -4.39
C PHE A 56 6.07 0.14 -5.00
N VAL A 57 5.91 0.87 -6.12
CA VAL A 57 7.00 1.61 -6.76
C VAL A 57 7.36 2.87 -5.98
N LEU A 58 6.38 3.58 -5.43
CA LEU A 58 6.60 4.80 -4.66
C LEU A 58 7.21 4.55 -3.29
N GLY A 59 6.94 3.40 -2.67
CA GLY A 59 7.48 3.00 -1.37
C GLY A 59 9.00 3.21 -1.22
N PRO A 60 9.84 2.58 -2.06
CA PRO A 60 11.29 2.74 -1.97
C PRO A 60 11.76 4.18 -2.27
N LEU A 61 11.06 4.91 -3.15
CA LEU A 61 11.36 6.31 -3.42
C LEU A 61 11.10 7.18 -2.17
N LEU A 62 9.99 6.94 -1.50
CA LEU A 62 9.61 7.62 -0.25
C LEU A 62 10.59 7.29 0.88
N GLU A 63 10.92 6.01 1.08
CA GLU A 63 11.90 5.57 2.09
C GLU A 63 13.27 6.20 1.84
N THR A 64 13.71 6.25 0.58
CA THR A 64 14.98 6.88 0.23
C THR A 64 14.96 8.38 0.49
N ALA A 65 13.88 9.08 0.14
CA ALA A 65 13.73 10.50 0.41
C ALA A 65 13.67 10.82 1.91
N LEU A 66 12.94 10.02 2.68
CA LEU A 66 12.82 10.12 4.14
C LEU A 66 14.15 9.83 4.83
N ARG A 67 14.87 8.79 4.41
CA ARG A 67 16.20 8.48 4.92
C ARG A 67 17.18 9.61 4.63
N ARG A 68 17.18 10.14 3.40
CA ARG A 68 18.05 11.27 3.01
C ARG A 68 17.76 12.51 3.85
N SER A 69 16.49 12.84 4.08
CA SER A 69 16.13 14.00 4.91
C SER A 69 16.54 13.83 6.37
N LEU A 70 16.37 12.63 6.95
CA LEU A 70 16.80 12.33 8.32
C LEU A 70 18.32 12.35 8.49
N ILE A 71 19.08 11.87 7.50
CA ILE A 71 20.55 11.95 7.50
C ILE A 71 21.01 13.41 7.42
N LEU A 72 20.37 14.24 6.59
CA LEU A 72 20.66 15.68 6.51
C LEU A 72 20.34 16.44 7.81
N SER A 73 19.64 15.78 8.73
CA SER A 73 19.02 16.36 9.91
C SER A 73 19.61 15.87 11.23
N ASP A 74 20.68 15.07 11.17
CA ASP A 74 21.24 14.37 12.33
C ASP A 74 20.18 13.59 13.14
N GLY A 75 19.17 13.05 12.44
CA GLY A 75 18.10 12.24 13.05
C GLY A 75 17.00 13.03 13.77
N SER A 76 16.98 14.36 13.70
CA SER A 76 15.91 15.15 14.33
C SER A 76 14.65 15.31 13.46
N PHE A 77 13.51 14.77 13.88
CA PHE A 77 12.22 15.00 13.19
C PHE A 77 11.77 16.47 13.18
N MET A 78 12.44 17.32 13.98
CA MET A 78 12.22 18.76 14.06
C MET A 78 12.47 19.48 12.73
N ILE A 79 13.27 18.92 11.82
CA ILE A 79 13.59 19.58 10.53
C ILE A 79 12.38 19.71 9.61
N PHE A 80 11.40 18.82 9.71
CA PHE A 80 10.16 18.95 8.94
C PHE A 80 9.34 20.20 9.35
N LEU A 81 9.52 20.70 10.58
CA LEU A 81 8.91 21.92 11.10
C LEU A 81 9.83 23.15 10.97
N GLN A 82 11.15 22.97 11.07
CA GLN A 82 12.12 24.07 10.93
C GLN A 82 12.32 24.50 9.47
N ARG A 83 12.13 23.60 8.49
CA ARG A 83 12.17 23.96 7.06
C ARG A 83 10.78 24.43 6.62
N PRO A 84 10.56 25.75 6.38
CA PRO A 84 9.23 26.29 6.08
C PRO A 84 8.58 25.69 4.82
N ILE A 85 9.39 25.27 3.83
CA ILE A 85 8.92 24.56 2.63
C ILE A 85 8.38 23.16 2.95
N SER A 86 9.07 22.37 3.78
CA SER A 86 8.60 21.04 4.16
C SER A 86 7.32 21.13 5.00
N ALA A 87 7.26 22.08 5.92
CA ALA A 87 6.07 22.33 6.73
C ALA A 87 4.86 22.71 5.86
N ALA A 88 5.04 23.56 4.85
CA ALA A 88 3.96 23.94 3.93
C ALA A 88 3.43 22.74 3.12
N PHE A 89 4.31 21.88 2.60
CA PHE A 89 3.91 20.67 1.88
C PHE A 89 3.19 19.66 2.77
N ILE A 90 3.64 19.47 4.01
CA ILE A 90 2.98 18.59 4.98
C ILE A 90 1.58 19.13 5.32
N LEU A 91 1.47 20.43 5.59
CA LEU A 91 0.18 21.06 5.88
C LEU A 91 -0.79 20.94 4.70
N PHE A 92 -0.29 21.14 3.48
CA PHE A 92 -1.08 21.00 2.25
C PHE A 92 -1.53 19.56 2.01
N ALA A 93 -0.64 18.58 2.19
CA ALA A 93 -0.99 17.16 2.09
C ALA A 93 -2.06 16.77 3.12
N LEU A 94 -1.92 17.26 4.36
CA LEU A 94 -2.91 17.04 5.42
C LEU A 94 -4.26 17.66 5.05
N PHE A 95 -4.25 18.88 4.50
CA PHE A 95 -5.44 19.57 4.04
C PHE A 95 -6.16 18.79 2.93
N VAL A 96 -5.43 18.31 1.92
CA VAL A 96 -5.99 17.51 0.81
C VAL A 96 -6.52 16.17 1.29
N LEU A 97 -5.86 15.52 2.25
CA LEU A 97 -6.30 14.23 2.80
C LEU A 97 -7.56 14.37 3.67
N VAL A 98 -7.70 15.49 4.37
CA VAL A 98 -8.81 15.76 5.31
C VAL A 98 -10.01 16.42 4.61
N ALA A 99 -9.80 17.14 3.50
CA ALA A 99 -10.86 17.74 2.69
C ALA A 99 -11.96 16.75 2.25
N PRO A 100 -11.68 15.54 1.71
CA PRO A 100 -12.70 14.58 1.33
C PRO A 100 -13.40 13.94 2.53
N LEU A 101 -12.76 13.87 3.70
CA LEU A 101 -13.39 13.39 4.94
C LEU A 101 -14.48 14.38 5.42
N PHE A 102 -14.19 15.68 5.41
CA PHE A 102 -15.20 16.71 5.71
C PHE A 102 -16.29 16.80 4.63
N SER A 103 -15.93 16.61 3.36
CA SER A 103 -16.89 16.59 2.26
C SER A 103 -17.84 15.39 2.35
N LYS A 104 -17.34 14.17 2.64
CA LYS A 104 -18.19 12.98 2.85
C LYS A 104 -19.12 13.10 4.06
N ILE A 105 -18.72 13.80 5.12
CA ILE A 105 -19.60 14.07 6.27
C ILE A 105 -20.70 15.09 5.90
N ARG A 106 -20.43 16.02 4.99
CA ARG A 106 -21.43 16.97 4.46
C ARG A 106 -22.29 16.39 3.33
N LEU A 107 -21.79 15.40 2.59
CA LEU A 107 -22.49 14.70 1.51
C LEU A 107 -23.33 13.49 2.00
N GLY A 108 -23.65 13.44 3.29
CA GLY A 108 -24.80 12.68 3.80
C GLY A 108 -26.10 13.50 3.77
N ARG A 109 -26.09 14.71 3.19
CA ARG A 109 -27.20 15.68 3.19
C ARG A 109 -27.39 16.43 1.86
N GLY A 110 -27.04 15.84 0.71
CA GLY A 110 -27.14 16.55 -0.57
C GLY A 110 -27.26 15.66 -1.81
N LEU A 111 -28.08 14.59 -1.74
CA LEU A 111 -28.56 13.87 -2.93
C LEU A 111 -30.11 13.81 -2.95
N SER A 112 -30.74 14.91 -2.53
CA SER A 112 -32.06 15.31 -3.04
C SER A 112 -31.84 16.70 -3.64
N GLU A 113 -32.42 16.95 -4.82
CA GLU A 113 -32.23 18.12 -5.69
C GLU A 113 -30.91 18.15 -6.47
N GLU A 114 -30.89 17.45 -7.60
CA GLU A 114 -31.14 18.09 -8.89
C GLU A 114 -31.44 17.01 -9.94
N ASP A 115 -32.55 17.21 -10.65
CA ASP A 115 -33.12 16.35 -11.70
C ASP A 115 -32.25 16.26 -12.96
#